data_AF-A0A2W5XFV6-F1
#
_entry.id   AF-A0A2W5XFV6-F1
#
_cell.length_a   1.000
_cell.length_b   1.000
_cell.length_c   1.000
_cell.angle_alpha   90.00
_cell.angle_beta   90.00
_cell.angle_gamma   90.00
#
_symmetry.space_group_name_H-M   'P 1'
#
loop_
_entity.id
_entity.type
_entity.pdbx_description
1 polymer ?
#
loop_
_entity_poly.entity_id
_entity_poly.type
_entity_poly.pdbx_seq_one_letter_code
_entity_poly.pdbx_strand_id
1 'polypeptide(L)' 'MWLGLAASGFVSRLEGRAVDEQSFSVGQLAGPGTYQCESCGKVTVEHALSFEIEPCSCGNVTFRRID' A
#
# COMPACT_ATOMS: atom_id res chain seq x y z
N MET A 1 12.55 -38.91 -36.03
CA MET A 1 12.13 -39.53 -34.75
C MET A 1 12.23 -38.49 -33.66
N TRP A 2 11.13 -38.29 -32.94
CA TRP A 2 11.02 -37.47 -31.74
C TRP A 2 11.83 -38.09 -30.59
N LEU A 3 12.37 -37.29 -29.66
CA LEU A 3 12.10 -37.38 -28.20
C LEU A 3 13.07 -36.51 -27.36
N GLY A 4 12.48 -35.68 -26.49
CA GLY A 4 13.03 -35.25 -25.20
C GLY A 4 14.10 -34.14 -25.24
N LEU A 5 14.15 -33.16 -24.35
CA LEU A 5 13.57 -32.99 -23.03
C LEU A 5 13.08 -31.54 -22.89
N ALA A 6 11.81 -31.36 -22.56
CA ALA A 6 11.32 -30.13 -21.96
C ALA A 6 11.94 -30.01 -20.56
N ALA A 7 12.95 -29.16 -20.41
CA ALA A 7 13.44 -28.78 -19.10
C ALA A 7 12.40 -27.87 -18.44
N SER A 8 11.58 -28.52 -17.61
CA SER A 8 11.18 -28.11 -16.27
C SER A 8 11.20 -26.62 -15.95
N GLY A 9 10.01 -26.13 -15.61
CA GLY A 9 9.76 -24.74 -15.25
C GLY A 9 10.59 -24.27 -14.06
N PHE A 10 11.13 -23.06 -14.22
CA PHE A 10 11.26 -22.13 -13.12
C PHE A 10 9.95 -21.35 -13.06
N VAL A 11 8.99 -21.86 -12.29
CA VAL A 11 7.95 -21.02 -11.72
C VAL A 11 8.70 -20.00 -10.87
N SER A 12 8.87 -18.79 -11.40
CA SER A 12 9.21 -17.62 -10.61
C SER A 12 8.16 -17.50 -9.53
N ARG A 13 8.50 -18.04 -8.37
CA ARG A 13 7.75 -17.95 -7.13
C ARG A 13 7.81 -16.48 -6.70
N LEU A 14 6.94 -15.66 -7.30
CA LEU A 14 6.54 -14.36 -6.76
C LEU A 14 5.63 -14.65 -5.57
N GLU A 15 6.23 -15.21 -4.54
CA GLU A 15 5.67 -15.23 -3.20
C GLU A 15 5.81 -13.85 -2.61
N GLY A 16 4.72 -13.41 -2.00
CA GLY A 16 4.67 -12.12 -1.34
C GLY A 16 4.21 -11.03 -2.28
N ARG A 17 2.92 -11.11 -2.69
CA ARG A 17 2.10 -9.91 -2.51
C ARG A 17 2.31 -9.52 -1.05
N ALA A 18 3.15 -8.53 -0.81
CA ALA A 18 3.09 -7.78 0.42
C ALA A 18 1.60 -7.52 0.65
N VAL A 19 1.11 -7.86 1.84
CA VAL A 19 -0.04 -7.16 2.37
C VAL A 19 0.39 -5.71 2.28
N ASP A 20 -0.08 -5.03 1.26
CA ASP A 20 0.31 -3.67 0.93
C ASP A 20 -0.26 -2.85 2.09
N GLU A 21 0.53 -2.73 3.16
CA GLU A 21 0.45 -1.65 4.13
C GLU A 21 0.56 -0.40 3.27
N GLN A 22 -0.59 0.07 2.75
CA GLN A 22 -0.67 1.20 1.86
C GLN A 22 -0.28 2.42 2.70
N SER A 23 1.02 2.70 2.71
CA SER A 23 1.62 3.90 3.27
C SER A 23 1.49 4.98 2.21
N PHE A 24 0.68 5.96 2.50
CA PHE A 24 0.44 7.12 1.67
C PHE A 24 1.23 8.32 2.20
N SER A 25 1.68 9.16 1.29
CA SER A 25 2.36 10.41 1.61
C SER A 25 1.47 11.62 1.34
N VAL A 26 1.72 12.72 2.04
CA VAL A 26 1.06 14.02 1.79
C VAL A 26 1.17 14.41 0.32
N GLY A 27 0.08 14.93 -0.24
CA GLY A 27 -0.03 15.28 -1.66
C GLY A 27 -0.37 14.12 -2.60
N GLN A 28 -0.51 12.89 -2.07
CA GLN A 28 -1.06 11.78 -2.84
C GLN A 28 -2.59 11.78 -2.74
N LEU A 29 -3.23 11.41 -3.86
CA LEU A 29 -4.66 11.14 -3.90
C LEU A 29 -4.92 9.78 -3.27
N ALA A 30 -5.73 9.77 -2.21
CA ALA A 30 -6.15 8.58 -1.51
C ALA A 30 -7.68 8.44 -1.56
N GLY A 31 -8.15 7.19 -1.47
CA GLY A 31 -9.57 6.85 -1.53
C GLY A 31 -10.25 6.84 -0.15
N PRO A 32 -11.53 6.48 -0.06
CA PRO A 32 -12.21 6.44 1.24
C PRO A 32 -11.59 5.32 2.10
N GLY A 33 -11.39 5.60 3.39
CA GLY A 33 -10.77 4.69 4.33
C GLY A 33 -10.34 5.34 5.63
N THR A 34 -9.76 4.54 6.51
CA THR A 34 -9.20 5.01 7.79
C THR A 34 -7.68 5.09 7.69
N TYR A 35 -7.12 6.27 7.93
CA TYR A 35 -5.71 6.58 7.82
C TYR A 35 -5.13 6.85 9.20
N GLN A 36 -3.97 6.28 9.50
CA GLN A 36 -3.26 6.51 10.75
C GLN A 36 -1.89 7.12 10.45
N CYS A 37 -1.60 8.26 11.07
CA CYS A 37 -0.27 8.85 11.01
C CYS A 37 0.74 7.92 11.70
N GLU A 38 1.83 7.58 11.01
CA GLU A 38 2.82 6.63 11.54
C GLU A 38 3.65 7.20 12.71
N SER A 39 3.82 8.53 12.79
CA SER A 39 4.60 9.14 13.86
C SER A 39 3.83 9.36 15.16
N CYS A 40 2.62 9.91 15.09
CA CYS A 40 1.84 10.25 16.29
C CYS A 40 0.66 9.32 16.56
N GLY A 41 0.38 8.37 15.66
CA GLY A 41 -0.75 7.45 15.77
C GLY A 41 -2.12 8.09 15.56
N LYS A 42 -2.19 9.38 15.19
CA LYS A 42 -3.45 10.10 14.93
C LYS A 42 -4.21 9.40 13.80
N VAL A 43 -5.47 9.08 14.06
CA VAL A 43 -6.36 8.45 13.09
C VAL A 43 -7.26 9.51 12.45
N THR A 44 -7.38 9.44 11.14
CA THR A 44 -8.23 10.28 10.30
C THR A 44 -9.11 9.36 9.47
N VAL A 45 -10.42 9.60 9.47
CA VAL A 45 -11.39 8.82 8.69
C VAL A 45 -11.86 9.69 7.54
N GLU A 46 -11.66 9.20 6.32
CA GLU A 46 -11.99 9.93 5.10
C GLU A 46 -13.04 9.15 4.31
N HIS A 47 -14.12 9.83 3.95
CA HIS A 47 -15.25 9.25 3.21
C HIS A 47 -15.30 9.69 1.74
N ALA A 48 -14.40 10.60 1.34
CA ALA A 48 -14.31 11.07 -0.02
C ALA A 48 -13.81 9.95 -0.96
N LEU A 49 -14.40 9.86 -2.15
CA LEU A 49 -13.97 8.91 -3.19
C LEU A 49 -12.50 9.15 -3.61
N SER A 50 -12.06 10.39 -3.53
CA SER A 50 -10.69 10.84 -3.78
C SER A 50 -10.46 12.12 -2.99
N PHE A 51 -9.44 12.11 -2.12
CA PHE A 51 -8.99 13.30 -1.39
C PHE A 51 -7.46 13.37 -1.41
N GLU A 52 -6.92 14.56 -1.18
CA GLU A 52 -5.48 14.76 -1.02
C GLU A 52 -5.11 14.66 0.44
N ILE A 53 -4.10 13.85 0.77
CA ILE A 53 -3.66 13.69 2.15
C ILE A 53 -2.96 14.96 2.62
N GLU A 54 -3.50 15.57 3.67
CA GLU A 54 -2.94 16.74 4.32
C GLU A 54 -1.87 16.38 5.38
N PRO A 55 -0.88 17.26 5.62
CA PRO A 55 0.15 17.01 6.61
C PRO A 55 -0.40 16.92 8.03
N CYS A 56 0.12 15.97 8.81
CA CYS A 56 -0.28 15.82 10.19
C CYS A 56 0.25 16.97 11.05
N SER A 57 -0.49 17.38 12.08
CA SER A 57 -0.08 18.44 13.02
C SER A 57 1.22 18.13 13.77
N CYS A 58 1.66 16.87 13.79
CA CYS A 58 2.95 16.47 14.37
C CYS A 58 4.15 16.71 13.43
N GLY A 59 3.93 17.21 12.21
CA GLY A 59 4.96 17.43 11.19
C GLY A 59 5.27 16.21 10.33
N ASN A 60 4.66 15.05 10.60
CA ASN A 60 4.82 13.88 9.76
C ASN A 60 3.96 13.95 8.49
N VAL A 61 4.48 13.37 7.41
CA VAL A 61 3.86 13.36 6.08
C VAL A 61 3.46 11.96 5.62
N THR A 62 3.64 10.94 6.46
CA THR A 62 3.36 9.55 6.13
C THR A 62 2.18 9.01 6.94
N PHE A 63 1.25 8.37 6.24
CA PHE A 63 0.03 7.81 6.80
C PHE A 63 -0.17 6.39 6.29
N ARG A 64 -0.51 5.46 7.16
CA ARG A 64 -0.87 4.09 6.77
C ARG A 64 -2.38 3.93 6.78
N ARG A 65 -2.95 3.25 5.79
CA ARG A 65 -4.36 2.86 5.85
C ARG A 65 -4.52 1.64 6.76
N ILE A 66 -5.47 1.69 7.68
CA ILE A 66 -5.72 0.66 8.71
C ILE A 66 -7.13 0.04 8.58
N ASP A 67 -7.75 0.20 7.42
CA ASP A 67 -9.05 -0.36 7.02
C ASP A 67 -8.87 -1.44 5.95
#